data_AF-A0A7S3BBY2-F1
#
_entry.id   AF-A0A7S3BBY2-F1
#
_cell.length_a   1.000
_cell.length_b   1.000
_cell.length_c   1.000
_cell.angle_alpha   90.00
_cell.angle_beta   90.00
_cell.angle_gamma   90.00
#
_symmetry.space_group_name_H-M   'P 1'
#
loop_
_entity.id
_entity.type
_entity.pdbx_description
1 polymer ?
#
loop_
_entity_poly.entity_id
_entity_poly.type
_entity_poly.pdbx_seq_one_letter_code
_entity_poly.pdbx_strand_id
1 'polypeptide(L)'
;RFPGVAGCQTKMLLGHKCAADIELTREHVEQAKRVLREKLGHVALTSCYDASVCNFHKLYGGVAYEQEFSKSVHTDADKRPTHKIGGKGGRWYNESALGGFVDWADEEIFAEAQLLFVEQTA
;
A
#
# COMPACT_ATOMS: atom_id res chain seq x y z
N ARG A 1 8.74 -8.48 16.27
CA ARG A 1 7.55 -7.60 16.11
C ARG A 1 7.99 -6.18 16.42
N PHE A 2 7.66 -5.20 15.57
CA PHE A 2 7.99 -3.79 15.80
C PHE A 2 6.79 -3.11 16.48
N PRO A 3 6.91 -2.65 17.75
CA PRO A 3 5.80 -2.02 18.45
C PRO A 3 5.25 -0.80 17.68
N GLY A 4 3.93 -0.62 17.71
CA GLY A 4 3.26 0.53 17.12
C GLY A 4 3.02 0.47 15.60
N VAL A 5 3.71 -0.37 14.84
CA VAL A 5 3.62 -0.40 13.36
C VAL A 5 2.32 -1.02 12.83
N ALA A 6 1.64 -1.85 13.61
CA ALA A 6 0.35 -2.40 13.20
C ALA A 6 -0.69 -1.30 12.95
N GLY A 7 -1.43 -1.40 11.85
CA GLY A 7 -2.42 -0.44 11.41
C GLY A 7 -1.82 0.88 10.92
N CYS A 8 -0.60 0.85 10.40
CA CYS A 8 0.16 2.02 9.99
C CYS A 8 -0.59 2.89 8.99
N GLN A 9 -1.13 2.28 7.92
CA GLN A 9 -1.85 3.00 6.87
C GLN A 9 -3.14 3.61 7.42
N THR A 10 -3.88 2.82 8.21
CA THR A 10 -5.09 3.28 8.90
C THR A 10 -4.80 4.50 9.77
N LYS A 11 -3.75 4.43 10.61
CA LYS A 11 -3.32 5.56 11.47
C LYS A 11 -2.94 6.79 10.66
N MET A 12 -2.21 6.63 9.56
CA MET A 12 -1.78 7.74 8.71
C MET A 12 -2.96 8.42 8.02
N LEU A 13 -3.98 7.67 7.57
CA LEU A 13 -5.21 8.23 7.01
C LEU A 13 -6.01 9.03 8.04
N LEU A 14 -5.90 8.66 9.32
CA LEU A 14 -6.50 9.40 10.44
C LEU A 14 -5.65 10.60 10.90
N GLY A 15 -4.48 10.83 10.29
CA GLY A 15 -3.60 11.95 10.60
C GLY A 15 -2.55 11.67 11.68
N HIS A 16 -2.38 10.42 12.09
CA HIS A 16 -1.35 10.02 13.06
C HIS A 16 -0.06 9.57 12.38
N LYS A 17 1.02 9.46 13.16
CA LYS A 17 2.25 8.80 12.70
C LYS A 17 2.02 7.29 12.59
N CYS A 18 2.67 6.62 11.64
CA CYS A 18 2.60 5.17 11.44
C CYS A 18 2.76 4.36 12.74
N ALA A 19 3.81 4.65 13.52
CA ALA A 19 4.11 3.96 14.77
C ALA A 19 3.47 4.62 16.01
N ALA A 20 2.39 5.39 15.83
CA ALA A 20 1.69 6.00 16.95
C ALA A 20 1.11 4.91 17.87
N ASP A 21 1.21 5.15 19.17
CA ASP A 21 0.69 4.28 20.22
C ASP A 21 -0.81 4.53 20.40
N ILE A 22 -1.58 4.02 19.43
CA ILE A 22 -3.03 4.15 19.37
C ILE A 22 -3.61 2.78 19.08
N GLU A 23 -4.57 2.37 19.89
CA GLU A 23 -5.37 1.19 19.67
C GLU A 23 -6.45 1.49 18.63
N LEU A 24 -6.41 0.79 17.50
CA LEU A 24 -7.40 0.95 16.44
C LEU A 24 -8.68 0.19 16.77
N THR A 25 -9.80 0.82 16.43
CA THR A 25 -11.15 0.25 16.56
C THR A 25 -11.78 0.12 15.18
N ARG A 26 -12.97 -0.47 15.11
CA ARG A 26 -13.72 -0.57 13.85
C ARG A 26 -14.12 0.80 13.32
N GLU A 27 -14.49 1.71 14.21
CA GLU A 27 -14.86 3.08 13.87
C GLU A 27 -13.69 3.85 13.24
N HIS A 28 -12.46 3.61 13.73
CA HIS A 28 -11.25 4.15 13.14
C HIS A 28 -11.04 3.68 11.70
N VAL A 29 -11.25 2.37 11.43
CA VAL A 29 -11.14 1.81 10.07
C VAL A 29 -12.21 2.40 9.16
N GLU A 30 -13.46 2.49 9.61
CA GLU A 30 -14.54 3.10 8.81
C GLU A 30 -14.30 4.59 8.54
N GLN A 31 -13.71 5.31 9.50
CA GLN A 31 -13.31 6.70 9.29
C GLN A 31 -12.16 6.80 8.27
N ALA A 32 -11.17 5.90 8.31
CA ALA A 32 -10.09 5.87 7.33
C ALA A 32 -10.60 5.51 5.91
N LYS A 33 -11.57 4.59 5.78
CA LYS A 33 -12.25 4.31 4.50
C LYS A 33 -12.97 5.55 3.97
N ARG A 34 -13.67 6.31 4.82
CA ARG A 34 -14.27 7.60 4.42
C ARG A 34 -13.22 8.60 3.93
N VAL A 35 -12.05 8.67 4.58
CA VAL A 35 -10.95 9.53 4.09
C VAL A 35 -10.51 9.11 2.68
N LEU A 36 -10.33 7.81 2.43
CA LEU A 36 -9.99 7.30 1.09
C LEU A 36 -11.02 7.73 0.03
N ARG A 37 -12.32 7.59 0.33
CA ARG A 37 -13.39 7.88 -0.64
C ARG A 37 -13.67 9.36 -0.85
N GLU A 38 -13.65 10.15 0.22
CA GLU A 38 -14.24 11.50 0.22
C GLU A 38 -13.18 12.60 0.20
N LYS A 39 -11.96 12.32 0.67
CA LYS A 39 -10.94 13.36 0.87
C LYS A 39 -9.73 13.22 -0.03
N LEU A 40 -9.44 12.01 -0.52
CA LEU A 40 -8.35 11.81 -1.47
C LEU A 40 -8.91 11.90 -2.89
N GLY A 41 -8.27 12.72 -3.72
CA GLY A 41 -8.68 12.84 -5.12
C GLY A 41 -8.23 11.67 -6.00
N HIS A 42 -7.20 10.93 -5.58
CA HIS A 42 -6.63 9.80 -6.31
C HIS A 42 -6.05 8.78 -5.33
N VAL A 43 -6.19 7.49 -5.63
CA VAL A 43 -5.64 6.38 -4.83
C VAL A 43 -4.78 5.51 -5.76
N ALA A 44 -3.54 5.25 -5.34
CA ALA A 44 -2.56 4.50 -6.11
C ALA A 44 -2.15 3.24 -5.36
N LEU A 45 -1.77 2.19 -6.11
CA LEU A 45 -1.27 0.93 -5.57
C LEU A 45 0.15 0.69 -6.03
N THR A 46 1.08 0.43 -5.10
CA THR A 46 2.48 0.15 -5.42
C THR A 46 2.64 -1.08 -6.33
N SER A 47 1.83 -2.13 -6.11
CA SER A 47 1.81 -3.32 -6.97
C SER A 47 1.38 -3.04 -8.42
N CYS A 48 0.72 -1.90 -8.66
CA CYS A 48 0.21 -1.45 -9.95
C CYS A 48 0.80 -0.07 -10.27
N TYR A 49 2.11 0.11 -10.05
CA TYR A 49 2.78 1.40 -10.10
C TYR A 49 2.57 2.14 -11.43
N ASP A 50 2.90 1.52 -12.56
CA ASP A 50 2.78 2.15 -13.89
C ASP A 50 1.33 2.59 -14.17
N ALA A 51 0.36 1.72 -13.86
CA ALA A 51 -1.06 2.04 -14.00
C ALA A 51 -1.48 3.20 -13.08
N SER A 52 -0.93 3.28 -11.87
CA SER A 52 -1.18 4.37 -10.93
C SER A 52 -0.66 5.71 -11.44
N VAL A 53 0.53 5.72 -12.06
CA VAL A 53 1.13 6.91 -12.69
C VAL A 53 0.29 7.36 -13.87
N CYS A 54 -0.05 6.44 -14.78
CA CYS A 54 -0.91 6.75 -15.92
C CYS A 54 -2.27 7.32 -15.48
N ASN A 55 -2.88 6.72 -14.45
CA ASN A 55 -4.19 7.17 -13.98
C ASN A 55 -4.12 8.57 -13.35
N PHE A 56 -3.04 8.87 -12.61
CA PHE A 56 -2.82 10.22 -12.08
C PHE A 56 -2.78 11.27 -13.20
N HIS A 57 -2.00 11.04 -14.25
CA HIS A 57 -1.92 11.95 -15.41
C HIS A 57 -3.24 12.01 -16.19
N LYS A 58 -4.01 10.91 -16.25
CA LYS A 58 -5.36 10.90 -16.85
C LYS A 58 -6.34 11.80 -16.08
N LEU A 59 -6.31 11.74 -14.74
CA LEU A 59 -7.24 12.47 -13.87
C LEU A 59 -6.92 13.97 -13.77
N TYR A 60 -5.65 14.32 -13.66
CA TYR A 60 -5.22 15.70 -13.42
C TYR A 60 -4.61 16.40 -14.62
N GLY A 61 -4.48 15.69 -15.75
CA GLY A 61 -3.70 16.13 -16.89
C GLY A 61 -2.20 16.06 -16.62
N GLY A 62 -1.42 16.54 -17.58
CA GLY A 62 0.04 16.44 -17.55
C GLY A 62 0.58 15.47 -18.58
N VAL A 63 1.88 15.59 -18.83
CA VAL A 63 2.61 14.67 -19.72
C VAL A 63 3.29 13.63 -18.83
N ALA A 64 2.96 12.37 -19.06
CA ALA A 64 3.69 11.27 -18.45
C ALA A 64 5.07 11.15 -19.11
N TYR A 65 6.12 11.13 -18.31
CA TYR A 65 7.50 11.04 -18.75
C TYR A 65 8.04 9.62 -18.55
N GLU A 66 8.86 9.14 -19.49
CA GLU A 66 9.45 7.80 -19.43
C GLU A 66 10.23 7.53 -18.13
N GLN A 67 10.81 8.58 -17.53
CA GLN A 67 11.54 8.51 -16.27
C GLN A 67 10.66 8.05 -15.11
N GLU A 68 9.37 8.37 -15.11
CA GLU A 68 8.41 7.96 -14.08
C GLU A 68 8.23 6.43 -14.09
N PHE A 69 8.36 5.79 -15.25
CA PHE A 69 8.25 4.34 -15.43
C PHE A 69 9.61 3.61 -15.35
N SER A 70 10.68 4.32 -15.03
CA SER A 70 11.99 3.70 -14.94
C SER A 70 12.07 2.78 -13.71
N LYS A 71 12.72 1.62 -13.88
CA LYS A 71 12.99 0.65 -12.79
C LYS A 71 13.71 1.25 -11.59
N SER A 72 14.38 2.41 -11.76
CA SER A 72 15.02 3.15 -10.67
C SER A 72 14.04 3.83 -9.72
N VAL A 73 12.81 4.11 -10.16
CA VAL A 73 11.79 4.82 -9.38
C VAL A 73 10.92 3.85 -8.58
N HIS A 74 10.64 2.66 -9.12
CA HIS A 74 9.90 1.59 -8.44
C HIS A 74 10.76 0.31 -8.38
N THR A 75 11.76 0.29 -7.50
CA THR A 75 12.66 -0.87 -7.35
C THR A 75 12.03 -2.02 -6.56
N ASP A 76 10.90 -2.56 -7.03
CA ASP A 76 10.32 -3.75 -6.40
C ASP A 76 10.84 -5.06 -7.01
N ALA A 77 11.51 -5.04 -8.16
CA ALA A 77 11.94 -6.27 -8.85
C ALA A 77 13.44 -6.62 -8.73
N ASP A 78 14.36 -5.65 -8.83
CA ASP A 78 15.79 -5.97 -9.13
C ASP A 78 16.80 -5.65 -8.01
N LYS A 79 16.42 -4.96 -6.92
CA LYS A 79 17.38 -4.54 -5.86
C LYS A 79 17.13 -5.15 -4.48
N ARG A 80 16.16 -6.06 -4.35
CA ARG A 80 16.08 -6.85 -3.11
C ARG A 80 17.33 -7.73 -3.07
N PRO A 81 18.12 -7.76 -1.98
CA PRO A 81 19.26 -8.64 -1.90
C PRO A 81 18.77 -10.05 -2.25
N THR A 82 19.36 -10.66 -3.26
CA THR A 82 19.12 -12.05 -3.64
C THR A 82 19.74 -12.94 -2.56
N HIS A 83 19.14 -12.95 -1.37
CA HIS A 83 19.32 -14.04 -0.42
C HIS A 83 18.62 -15.25 -1.03
N LYS A 84 19.34 -15.94 -1.92
CA LYS A 84 18.99 -17.27 -2.40
C LYS A 84 19.01 -18.23 -1.21
N ILE A 85 17.88 -18.33 -0.50
CA ILE A 85 17.61 -19.53 0.31
C ILE A 85 16.96 -20.51 -0.69
N GLY A 86 17.73 -21.53 -1.06
CA GLY A 86 17.42 -22.43 -2.17
C GLY A 86 16.05 -23.11 -2.07
N GLY A 87 15.43 -23.35 -3.23
CA GLY A 87 14.26 -24.19 -3.36
C GLY A 87 13.33 -23.72 -4.48
N LYS A 88 13.19 -24.53 -5.53
CA LYS A 88 12.22 -24.34 -6.62
C LYS A 88 10.82 -24.09 -6.04
N GLY A 89 10.26 -22.89 -6.28
CA GLY A 89 8.87 -22.53 -5.95
C GLY A 89 8.64 -21.87 -4.58
N GLY A 90 9.68 -21.49 -3.83
CA GLY A 90 9.56 -21.04 -2.44
C GLY A 90 9.25 -19.54 -2.26
N ARG A 91 8.34 -19.23 -1.33
CA ARG A 91 8.09 -17.89 -0.76
C ARG A 91 9.42 -17.18 -0.47
N TRP A 92 9.58 -15.98 -1.06
CA TRP A 92 10.79 -15.15 -1.00
C TRP A 92 11.07 -14.54 0.38
N TYR A 93 10.20 -14.78 1.37
CA TYR A 93 10.30 -14.29 2.73
C TYR A 93 9.95 -15.37 3.73
N ASN A 94 10.74 -15.47 4.80
CA ASN A 94 10.37 -16.28 5.95
C ASN A 94 9.41 -15.51 6.85
N GLU A 95 8.12 -15.81 6.72
CA GLU A 95 7.05 -15.23 7.54
C GLU A 95 6.87 -15.95 8.88
N SER A 96 7.69 -16.96 9.21
CA SER A 96 7.60 -17.65 10.51
C SER A 96 7.76 -16.68 11.67
N ALA A 97 8.55 -15.61 11.49
CA ALA A 97 8.73 -14.55 12.48
C ALA A 97 7.46 -13.69 12.70
N LEU A 98 6.49 -13.74 11.79
CA LEU A 98 5.20 -13.07 11.96
C LEU A 98 4.26 -13.89 12.86
N GLY A 99 4.48 -15.20 13.01
CA GLY A 99 3.68 -16.04 13.91
C GLY A 99 2.18 -16.02 13.63
N GLY A 100 1.79 -15.87 12.36
CA GLY A 100 0.38 -15.75 11.95
C GLY A 100 -0.26 -14.39 12.23
N PHE A 101 0.55 -13.37 12.55
CA PHE A 101 0.06 -12.00 12.69
C PHE A 101 -0.59 -11.52 11.38
N VAL A 102 -1.79 -10.94 11.51
CA VAL A 102 -2.54 -10.30 10.43
C VAL A 102 -2.85 -8.87 10.85
N ASP A 103 -2.56 -7.91 9.99
CA ASP A 103 -2.87 -6.50 10.21
C ASP A 103 -4.28 -6.18 9.71
N TRP A 104 -5.29 -6.69 10.42
CA TRP A 104 -6.68 -6.65 9.97
C TRP A 104 -7.17 -5.24 9.58
N ALA A 105 -6.66 -4.20 10.23
CA ALA A 105 -7.05 -2.82 9.94
C ALA A 105 -6.52 -2.38 8.58
N ASP A 106 -5.21 -2.57 8.34
CA ASP A 106 -4.59 -2.20 7.07
C ASP A 106 -5.04 -3.12 5.92
N GLU A 107 -5.34 -4.39 6.17
CA GLU A 107 -5.94 -5.31 5.18
C GLU A 107 -7.28 -4.76 4.64
N GLU A 108 -8.12 -4.21 5.51
CA GLU A 108 -9.39 -3.62 5.08
C GLU A 108 -9.23 -2.29 4.34
N ILE A 109 -8.27 -1.47 4.76
CA ILE A 109 -7.91 -0.25 4.04
C ILE A 109 -7.35 -0.58 2.66
N PHE A 110 -6.51 -1.61 2.56
CA PHE A 110 -5.96 -2.07 1.30
C PHE A 110 -7.05 -2.62 0.37
N ALA A 111 -7.96 -3.45 0.88
CA ALA A 111 -9.08 -3.97 0.10
C ALA A 111 -9.98 -2.84 -0.44
N GLU A 112 -10.26 -1.82 0.38
CA GLU A 112 -11.01 -0.64 -0.06
C GLU A 112 -10.25 0.18 -1.12
N ALA A 113 -8.95 0.36 -0.94
CA ALA A 113 -8.09 1.02 -1.91
C ALA A 113 -8.06 0.29 -3.26
N GLN A 114 -8.13 -1.05 -3.26
CA GLN A 114 -8.23 -1.83 -4.49
C GLN A 114 -9.54 -1.58 -5.24
N LEU A 115 -10.67 -1.49 -4.53
CA LEU A 115 -11.96 -1.15 -5.14
C LEU A 115 -11.91 0.23 -5.78
N LEU A 116 -11.42 1.24 -5.05
CA LEU A 116 -11.28 2.61 -5.56
C LEU A 116 -10.34 2.69 -6.76
N PHE A 117 -9.23 1.96 -6.73
CA PHE A 117 -8.30 1.91 -7.85
C PHE A 117 -8.98 1.40 -9.12
N VAL A 118 -9.77 0.32 -9.02
CA VAL A 118 -10.52 -0.21 -10.15
C VAL A 118 -11.55 0.81 -10.64
N GLU A 119 -12.33 1.42 -9.75
CA GLU A 119 -13.32 2.46 -10.07
C GLU A 119 -12.70 3.65 -10.82
N GLN A 120 -11.50 4.10 -10.41
CA GLN A 120 -10.79 5.22 -11.04
C GLN A 120 -10.20 4.85 -12.42
N THR A 121 -10.01 3.56 -12.70
CA THR A 121 -9.41 3.09 -13.97
C THR A 121 -10.42 2.67 -15.03
N ALA A 122 -11.69 2.50 -14.65
CA ALA A 122 -12.81 2.28 -15.57
C ALA A 122 -13.03 3.48 -16.52
#